data_AF-A0AAD9PC31-F1
#
_entry.id   AF-A0AAD9PC31-F1
#
_cell.length_a   1.000
_cell.length_b   1.000
_cell.length_c   1.000
_cell.angle_alpha   90.00
_cell.angle_beta   90.00
_cell.angle_gamma   90.00
#
_symmetry.space_group_name_H-M   'P 1'
#
loop_
_entity.id
_entity.type
_entity.pdbx_description
1 polymer ?
#
loop_
_entity_poly.entity_id
_entity_poly.type
_entity_poly.pdbx_seq_one_letter_code
_entity_poly.pdbx_strand_id
1 'polypeptide(L)'
;MHNFKADLPPELQNGFHLALGADTVSDYNRNIWHWIKVQKEIQRWALAGTFVGLSVSLPMCIMATGNVVLGVFATVNMLFILVTVVAVCPLAGLNIGVFESLNLMLIVGLSVNYAVMMTVGYRRSLAPDRLRRTHDALRKVGVSVVFGGLTSIVASFFLIFARLNVVAEFGVFTVTTIFCSTTYTLVLFSTLLGFVGPQDKTGDVAAMWRCFRR
;
A
#
# COMPACT_ATOMS: atom_id res chain seq x y z
N MET A 1 36.53 33.26 6.44
CA MET A 1 35.57 32.13 6.42
C MET A 1 36.30 30.91 6.95
N HIS A 2 35.92 30.45 8.14
CA HIS A 2 36.54 29.32 8.84
C HIS A 2 36.28 28.04 8.04
N ASN A 3 37.32 27.34 7.58
CA ASN A 3 37.20 26.12 6.78
C ASN A 3 36.74 24.95 7.67
N PHE A 4 35.44 24.81 7.82
CA PHE A 4 34.75 23.77 8.61
C PHE A 4 35.11 22.33 8.20
N LYS A 5 35.77 22.15 7.03
CA LYS A 5 36.22 20.87 6.49
C LYS A 5 37.41 20.26 7.27
N ALA A 6 38.18 21.08 7.98
CA ALA A 6 39.36 20.66 8.72
C ALA A 6 39.03 20.03 10.08
N ASP A 7 37.83 20.29 10.62
CA ASP A 7 37.42 19.86 11.97
C ASP A 7 36.56 18.59 11.98
N LEU A 8 36.27 17.96 10.83
CA LEU A 8 35.47 16.74 10.79
C LEU A 8 36.32 15.47 10.84
N PRO A 9 35.86 14.43 11.57
CA PRO A 9 36.52 13.14 11.64
C PRO A 9 36.59 12.47 10.24
N PRO A 10 37.62 11.63 9.97
CA PRO A 10 37.95 11.12 8.64
C PRO A 10 36.82 10.29 7.99
N GLU A 11 35.91 9.76 8.79
CA GLU A 11 34.75 8.96 8.36
C GLU A 11 33.65 9.83 7.72
N LEU A 12 33.58 11.11 8.09
CA LEU A 12 32.55 12.06 7.64
C LEU A 12 32.98 12.87 6.40
N GLN A 13 34.26 12.83 6.04
CA GLN A 13 34.78 13.53 4.86
C GLN A 13 34.28 12.91 3.55
N ASN A 14 34.10 11.58 3.50
CA ASN A 14 33.68 10.87 2.29
C ASN A 14 32.16 10.83 2.06
N GLY A 15 31.34 11.10 3.08
CA GLY A 15 29.87 11.02 2.98
C GLY A 15 29.20 12.31 2.47
N PHE A 16 29.86 13.46 2.64
CA PHE A 16 29.27 14.80 2.44
C PHE A 16 29.69 15.48 1.13
N HIS A 17 30.02 14.73 0.08
CA HIS A 17 30.43 15.28 -1.22
C HIS A 17 29.31 15.97 -2.02
N LEU A 18 28.05 15.90 -1.57
CA LEU A 18 26.89 16.38 -2.35
C LEU A 18 26.47 17.83 -2.08
N ALA A 19 27.00 18.52 -1.06
CA ALA A 19 26.47 19.82 -0.65
C ALA A 19 27.47 21.00 -0.59
N LEU A 20 28.79 20.76 -0.55
CA LEU A 20 29.75 21.81 -0.16
C LEU A 20 30.92 22.06 -1.13
N GLY A 21 30.87 21.60 -2.38
CA GLY A 21 31.98 21.83 -3.33
C GLY A 21 31.62 21.61 -4.79
N ALA A 22 30.67 22.39 -5.31
CA ALA A 22 30.38 22.43 -6.74
C ALA A 22 31.01 23.68 -7.35
N ASP A 23 32.34 23.65 -7.50
CA ASP A 23 33.12 24.82 -7.92
C ASP A 23 33.24 24.87 -9.47
N THR A 24 33.01 23.72 -10.13
CA THR A 24 33.02 23.58 -11.59
C THR A 24 31.67 23.12 -12.14
N VAL A 25 31.31 23.63 -13.33
CA VAL A 25 30.07 23.26 -14.06
C VAL A 25 29.97 21.75 -14.30
N SER A 26 31.11 21.06 -14.40
CA SER A 26 31.18 19.60 -14.59
C SER A 26 30.70 18.82 -13.36
N ASP A 27 31.05 19.24 -12.15
CA ASP A 27 30.61 18.58 -10.92
C ASP A 27 29.13 18.83 -10.63
N TYR A 28 28.64 20.05 -10.92
CA TYR A 28 27.21 20.36 -10.85
C TYR A 28 26.38 19.48 -11.81
N ASN A 29 26.81 19.35 -13.07
CA ASN A 29 26.15 18.46 -14.02
C ASN A 29 26.20 16.99 -13.57
N ARG A 30 27.34 16.50 -13.07
CA ARG A 30 27.46 15.13 -12.56
C ARG A 30 26.48 14.85 -11.43
N ASN A 31 26.27 15.82 -10.54
CA ASN A 31 25.32 15.73 -9.43
C ASN A 31 23.87 15.69 -9.91
N ILE A 32 23.49 16.48 -10.92
CA ILE A 32 22.15 16.43 -11.52
C ILE A 32 21.90 15.08 -12.20
N TRP A 33 22.84 14.61 -13.01
CA TRP A 33 22.72 13.31 -13.68
C TRP A 33 22.61 12.16 -12.68
N HIS A 34 23.35 12.24 -11.57
CA HIS A 34 23.25 11.26 -10.49
C HIS A 34 21.87 11.31 -9.82
N TRP A 35 21.35 12.50 -9.52
CA TRP A 35 20.03 12.67 -8.90
C TRP A 35 18.91 12.12 -9.79
N ILE A 36 18.92 12.45 -11.09
CA ILE A 36 17.95 11.92 -12.08
C ILE A 36 18.04 10.39 -12.18
N LYS A 37 19.24 9.81 -12.16
CA LYS A 37 19.41 8.35 -12.17
C LYS A 37 18.79 7.72 -10.93
N VAL A 38 19.03 8.28 -9.74
CA VAL A 38 18.45 7.78 -8.49
C VAL A 38 16.91 7.85 -8.52
N GLN A 39 16.32 8.92 -9.04
CA GLN A 39 14.85 9.02 -9.17
C GLN A 39 14.26 7.92 -10.04
N LYS A 40 14.83 7.74 -11.24
CA LYS A 40 14.36 6.73 -12.19
C LYS A 40 14.49 5.32 -11.63
N GLU A 41 15.57 5.08 -10.89
CA GLU A 41 15.83 3.79 -10.26
C GLU A 41 14.79 3.52 -9.16
N ILE A 42 14.52 4.48 -8.27
CA ILE A 42 13.51 4.31 -7.20
C ILE A 42 12.11 4.12 -7.79
N GLN A 43 11.74 4.88 -8.82
CA GLN A 43 10.46 4.69 -9.53
C GLN A 43 10.34 3.28 -10.11
N ARG A 44 11.42 2.77 -10.74
CA ARG A 44 11.45 1.42 -11.29
C ARG A 44 11.29 0.35 -10.20
N TRP A 45 11.99 0.50 -9.08
CA TRP A 45 11.87 -0.43 -7.95
C TRP A 45 10.51 -0.34 -7.27
N ALA A 46 9.89 0.83 -7.19
CA ALA A 46 8.55 0.98 -6.66
C ALA A 46 7.52 0.27 -7.53
N LEU A 47 7.55 0.46 -8.86
CA LEU A 47 6.68 -0.27 -9.78
C LEU A 47 6.90 -1.77 -9.69
N ALA A 48 8.16 -2.22 -9.73
CA ALA A 48 8.49 -3.64 -9.56
C ALA A 48 7.99 -4.18 -8.22
N GLY A 49 8.17 -3.43 -7.13
CA GLY A 49 7.68 -3.74 -5.79
C GLY A 49 6.16 -3.83 -5.72
N THR A 50 5.44 -2.95 -6.42
CA THR A 50 3.98 -3.00 -6.51
C THR A 50 3.51 -4.27 -7.22
N PHE A 51 4.13 -4.65 -8.35
CA PHE A 51 3.77 -5.88 -9.07
C PHE A 51 4.15 -7.15 -8.30
N VAL A 52 5.32 -7.17 -7.66
CA VAL A 52 5.74 -8.26 -6.78
C VAL A 52 4.79 -8.37 -5.59
N GLY A 53 4.43 -7.24 -4.98
CA GLY A 53 3.47 -7.18 -3.87
C GLY A 53 2.09 -7.69 -4.27
N LEU A 54 1.60 -7.32 -5.46
CA LEU A 54 0.35 -7.85 -6.01
C LEU A 54 0.44 -9.37 -6.21
N SER A 55 1.56 -9.86 -6.75
CA SER A 55 1.79 -11.30 -6.99
C SER A 55 1.84 -12.10 -5.68
N VAL A 56 2.46 -11.53 -4.63
CA VAL A 56 2.57 -12.14 -3.30
C VAL A 56 1.27 -12.01 -2.49
N SER A 57 0.43 -11.01 -2.80
CA SER A 57 -0.84 -10.80 -2.08
C SER A 57 -1.80 -11.99 -2.20
N LEU A 58 -1.83 -12.65 -3.36
CA LEU A 58 -2.71 -13.78 -3.63
C LEU A 58 -2.38 -14.99 -2.73
N PRO A 59 -1.16 -15.55 -2.72
CA PRO A 59 -0.83 -16.65 -1.83
C PRO A 59 -0.97 -16.27 -0.35
N MET A 60 -0.65 -15.03 0.03
CA MET A 60 -0.84 -14.54 1.40
C MET A 60 -2.32 -14.59 1.82
N CYS A 61 -3.23 -14.08 0.99
CA CYS A 61 -4.67 -14.11 1.26
C CYS A 61 -5.22 -15.55 1.30
N ILE A 62 -4.70 -16.44 0.44
CA ILE A 62 -5.05 -17.87 0.45
C ILE A 62 -4.60 -18.52 1.76
N MET A 63 -3.38 -18.24 2.24
CA MET A 63 -2.87 -18.78 3.50
C MET A 63 -3.67 -18.25 4.70
N ALA A 64 -3.99 -16.96 4.73
CA ALA A 64 -4.76 -16.36 5.83
C ALA A 64 -6.19 -16.92 5.91
N THR A 65 -6.81 -17.19 4.76
CA THR A 65 -8.22 -17.54 4.68
C THR A 65 -8.47 -19.05 4.56
N GLY A 66 -7.52 -19.80 4.02
CA GLY A 66 -7.71 -21.20 3.65
C GLY A 66 -8.74 -21.39 2.53
N ASN A 67 -9.06 -20.35 1.74
CA ASN A 67 -9.96 -20.46 0.60
C ASN A 67 -9.42 -19.67 -0.59
N VAL A 68 -9.30 -20.33 -1.75
CA VAL A 68 -8.76 -19.72 -2.98
C VAL A 68 -9.68 -18.63 -3.52
N VAL A 69 -11.00 -18.84 -3.47
CA VAL A 69 -12.00 -17.90 -4.02
C VAL A 69 -11.93 -16.55 -3.30
N LEU A 70 -11.82 -16.60 -1.97
CA LEU A 70 -11.70 -15.40 -1.15
C LEU A 70 -10.37 -14.66 -1.40
N GLY A 71 -9.29 -15.41 -1.65
CA GLY A 71 -8.00 -14.83 -2.06
C GLY A 71 -8.10 -14.09 -3.40
N VAL A 72 -8.73 -14.69 -4.41
CA VAL A 72 -8.91 -14.07 -5.73
C VAL A 72 -9.75 -12.79 -5.63
N PHE A 73 -10.85 -12.79 -4.87
CA PHE A 73 -11.66 -11.57 -4.68
C PHE A 73 -10.90 -10.46 -3.95
N ALA A 74 -10.07 -10.81 -2.97
CA ALA A 74 -9.23 -9.84 -2.28
C ALA A 74 -8.20 -9.21 -3.23
N THR A 75 -7.54 -10.02 -4.07
CA THR A 75 -6.57 -9.54 -5.07
C THR A 75 -7.23 -8.68 -6.15
N VAL A 76 -8.44 -9.03 -6.61
CA VAL A 76 -9.20 -8.21 -7.57
C VAL A 76 -9.59 -6.86 -6.96
N ASN A 77 -10.10 -6.84 -5.72
CA ASN A 77 -10.41 -5.60 -5.01
C ASN A 77 -9.17 -4.71 -4.85
N MET A 78 -8.03 -5.31 -4.50
CA MET A 78 -6.75 -4.61 -4.43
C MET A 78 -6.31 -4.01 -5.77
N LEU A 79 -6.49 -4.74 -6.88
CA LEU A 79 -6.19 -4.22 -8.21
C LEU A 79 -7.04 -2.98 -8.54
N PHE A 80 -8.34 -3.00 -8.22
CA PHE A 80 -9.22 -1.84 -8.41
C PHE A 80 -8.78 -0.64 -7.57
N ILE A 81 -8.36 -0.86 -6.32
CA ILE A 81 -7.82 0.20 -5.46
C ILE A 81 -6.56 0.80 -6.09
N LEU A 82 -5.60 -0.04 -6.51
CA LEU A 82 -4.35 0.42 -7.13
C LEU A 82 -4.60 1.23 -8.40
N VAL A 83 -5.44 0.73 -9.31
CA VAL A 83 -5.78 1.44 -10.55
C VAL A 83 -6.46 2.77 -10.25
N THR A 84 -7.38 2.81 -9.27
CA THR A 84 -8.06 4.06 -8.89
C THR A 84 -7.08 5.07 -8.32
N VAL A 85 -6.18 4.65 -7.42
CA VAL A 85 -5.24 5.59 -6.80
C VAL A 85 -4.25 6.12 -7.82
N VAL A 86 -3.70 5.26 -8.69
CA VAL A 86 -2.83 5.69 -9.79
C VAL A 86 -3.55 6.65 -10.74
N ALA A 87 -4.85 6.44 -11.00
CA ALA A 87 -5.64 7.34 -11.83
C ALA A 87 -5.92 8.71 -11.16
N VAL A 88 -6.07 8.74 -9.83
CA VAL A 88 -6.31 9.97 -9.06
C VAL A 88 -5.03 10.77 -8.81
N CYS A 89 -3.86 10.14 -8.80
CA CYS A 89 -2.55 10.80 -8.62
C CYS A 89 -2.34 12.03 -9.53
N PRO A 90 -2.45 11.91 -10.87
CA PRO A 90 -2.24 13.05 -11.76
C PRO A 90 -3.35 14.10 -11.64
N LEU A 91 -4.58 13.70 -11.26
CA LEU A 91 -5.70 14.63 -11.07
C LEU A 91 -5.52 15.51 -9.83
N ALA A 92 -4.82 15.00 -8.81
CA ALA A 92 -4.48 15.76 -7.60
C ALA A 92 -3.31 16.74 -7.81
N GLY A 93 -2.72 16.80 -9.01
CA GLY A 93 -1.58 17.67 -9.31
C GLY A 93 -0.29 17.26 -8.58
N LEU A 94 -0.24 16.01 -8.10
CA LEU A 94 0.93 15.47 -7.42
C LEU A 94 2.04 15.21 -8.45
N ASN A 95 3.24 15.70 -8.17
CA ASN A 95 4.40 15.42 -9.00
C ASN A 95 4.93 14.03 -8.67
N ILE A 96 5.08 13.18 -9.69
CA ILE A 96 5.61 11.81 -9.54
C ILE A 96 7.08 11.88 -9.10
N GLY A 97 7.27 11.88 -7.78
CA GLY A 97 8.57 11.91 -7.12
C GLY A 97 8.90 10.60 -6.40
N VAL A 98 10.00 10.63 -5.64
CA VAL A 98 10.43 9.53 -4.75
C VAL A 98 9.32 9.12 -3.79
N PHE A 99 8.67 10.09 -3.15
CA PHE A 99 7.70 9.82 -2.09
C PHE A 99 6.40 9.23 -2.62
N GLU A 100 5.96 9.63 -3.80
CA GLU A 100 4.80 9.01 -4.47
C GLU A 100 5.09 7.54 -4.79
N SER A 101 6.30 7.26 -5.28
CA SER A 101 6.79 5.90 -5.56
C SER A 101 6.79 5.02 -4.31
N LEU A 102 7.27 5.55 -3.18
CA LEU A 102 7.22 4.85 -1.89
C LEU A 102 5.80 4.60 -1.43
N ASN A 103 4.91 5.59 -1.59
CA ASN A 103 3.54 5.41 -1.18
C ASN A 103 2.81 4.39 -2.07
N LEU A 104 3.05 4.32 -3.38
CA LEU A 104 2.54 3.23 -4.24
C LEU A 104 2.84 1.83 -3.71
N MET A 105 4.01 1.64 -3.09
CA MET A 105 4.36 0.39 -2.41
C MET A 105 3.58 0.20 -1.09
N LEU A 106 3.37 1.26 -0.31
CA LEU A 106 2.60 1.22 0.94
C LEU A 106 1.12 0.88 0.70
N ILE A 107 0.54 1.38 -0.39
CA ILE A 107 -0.86 1.16 -0.77
C ILE A 107 -1.17 -0.32 -0.92
N VAL A 108 -0.24 -1.07 -1.51
CA VAL A 108 -0.32 -2.53 -1.67
C VAL A 108 -0.48 -3.19 -0.30
N GLY A 109 0.36 -2.83 0.67
CA GLY A 109 0.31 -3.41 2.02
C GLY A 109 -0.97 -3.06 2.78
N LEU A 110 -1.37 -1.78 2.75
CA LEU A 110 -2.59 -1.31 3.43
C LEU A 110 -3.86 -1.93 2.85
N SER A 111 -3.93 -2.09 1.52
CA SER A 111 -5.08 -2.68 0.84
C SER A 111 -5.25 -4.16 1.17
N VAL A 112 -4.14 -4.93 1.22
CA VAL A 112 -4.17 -6.35 1.62
C VAL A 112 -4.62 -6.50 3.06
N ASN A 113 -4.16 -5.63 3.97
CA ASN A 113 -4.54 -5.70 5.38
C ASN A 113 -6.07 -5.57 5.57
N TYR A 114 -6.71 -4.58 4.94
CA TYR A 114 -8.16 -4.40 5.07
C TYR A 114 -8.95 -5.56 4.44
N ALA A 115 -8.51 -6.07 3.29
CA ALA A 115 -9.14 -7.23 2.65
C ALA A 115 -9.01 -8.50 3.51
N VAL A 116 -7.84 -8.77 4.08
CA VAL A 116 -7.61 -9.92 4.97
C VAL A 116 -8.47 -9.83 6.23
N MET A 117 -8.57 -8.66 6.86
CA MET A 117 -9.44 -8.46 8.02
C MET A 117 -10.89 -8.82 7.71
N MET A 118 -11.44 -8.28 6.61
CA MET A 118 -12.80 -8.61 6.16
C MET A 118 -12.98 -10.10 5.89
N THR A 119 -11.98 -10.73 5.28
CA THR A 119 -12.04 -12.15 4.93
C THR A 119 -11.99 -13.06 6.16
N VAL A 120 -11.15 -12.75 7.14
CA VAL A 120 -11.10 -13.43 8.45
C VAL A 120 -12.43 -13.25 9.19
N GLY A 121 -13.04 -12.06 9.12
CA GLY A 121 -14.37 -11.80 9.65
C GLY A 121 -15.44 -12.68 9.02
N TYR A 122 -15.43 -12.80 7.69
CA TYR A 122 -16.34 -13.65 6.92
C TYR A 122 -16.19 -15.13 7.31
N ARG A 123 -14.95 -15.62 7.45
CA ARG A 123 -14.67 -17.02 7.82
C ARG A 123 -15.09 -17.34 9.26
N ARG A 124 -15.01 -16.39 10.18
CA ARG A 124 -15.44 -16.57 11.58
C ARG A 124 -16.95 -16.57 11.77
N SER A 125 -17.73 -16.15 10.77
CA SER A 125 -19.18 -16.13 10.88
C SER A 125 -19.78 -17.53 10.72
N LEU A 126 -20.65 -17.93 11.65
CA LEU A 126 -21.39 -19.20 11.63
C LEU A 126 -22.71 -19.13 10.86
N ALA A 127 -23.05 -18.01 10.22
CA ALA A 127 -24.32 -17.88 9.52
C ALA A 127 -24.44 -18.87 8.35
N PRO A 128 -25.61 -19.44 8.04
CA PRO A 128 -25.77 -20.36 6.91
C PRO A 128 -25.77 -19.64 5.56
N ASP A 129 -26.36 -18.43 5.49
CA ASP A 129 -26.46 -17.66 4.25
C ASP A 129 -25.23 -16.78 3.99
N ARG A 130 -24.78 -16.73 2.73
CA ARG A 130 -23.67 -15.85 2.26
C ARG A 130 -23.89 -14.37 2.62
N LEU A 131 -25.12 -13.87 2.45
CA LEU A 131 -25.46 -12.48 2.77
C LEU A 131 -25.40 -12.22 4.27
N ARG A 132 -25.87 -13.16 5.09
CA ARG A 132 -25.84 -13.05 6.56
C ARG A 132 -24.41 -13.14 7.09
N ARG A 133 -23.56 -14.00 6.49
CA ARG A 133 -22.12 -14.05 6.80
C ARG A 133 -21.42 -12.73 6.48
N THR A 134 -21.69 -12.18 5.30
CA THR A 134 -21.12 -10.88 4.89
C THR A 134 -21.56 -9.76 5.81
N HIS A 135 -22.85 -9.71 6.16
CA HIS A 135 -23.39 -8.72 7.09
C HIS A 135 -22.79 -8.85 8.51
N ASP A 136 -22.64 -10.07 9.02
CA ASP A 136 -22.00 -10.33 10.31
C ASP A 136 -20.50 -9.94 10.31
N ALA A 137 -19.79 -10.23 9.21
CA ALA A 137 -18.41 -9.83 9.02
C ALA A 137 -18.26 -8.30 8.98
N LEU A 138 -19.15 -7.62 8.24
CA LEU A 138 -19.16 -6.16 8.15
C LEU A 138 -19.47 -5.52 9.51
N ARG A 139 -20.39 -6.11 10.28
CA ARG A 139 -20.73 -5.61 11.63
C ARG A 139 -19.59 -5.78 12.63
N LYS A 140 -18.89 -6.92 12.60
CA LYS A 140 -17.82 -7.23 13.57
C LYS A 140 -16.49 -6.60 13.19
N VAL A 141 -16.10 -6.70 11.92
CA VAL A 141 -14.77 -6.29 11.44
C VAL A 141 -14.81 -4.97 10.69
N GLY A 142 -15.91 -4.66 9.98
CA GLY A 142 -16.03 -3.41 9.23
C GLY A 142 -15.89 -2.17 10.12
N VAL A 143 -16.44 -2.20 11.34
CA VAL A 143 -16.25 -1.12 12.33
C VAL A 143 -14.76 -0.91 12.63
N SER A 144 -14.00 -1.98 12.86
CA SER A 144 -12.55 -1.88 13.10
C SER A 144 -11.80 -1.32 11.91
N VAL A 145 -12.20 -1.66 10.68
CA VAL A 145 -11.58 -1.15 9.45
C VAL A 145 -11.86 0.34 9.29
N VAL A 146 -13.09 0.79 9.53
CA VAL A 146 -13.47 2.22 9.47
C VAL A 146 -12.67 3.03 10.49
N PHE A 147 -12.62 2.59 11.75
CA PHE A 147 -11.86 3.31 12.78
C PHE A 147 -10.35 3.29 12.50
N GLY A 148 -9.80 2.18 12.00
CA GLY A 148 -8.40 2.10 11.59
C GLY A 148 -8.06 3.00 10.39
N GLY A 149 -8.98 3.14 9.44
CA GLY A 149 -8.86 4.10 8.34
C GLY A 149 -8.96 5.54 8.83
N LEU A 150 -9.92 5.84 9.72
CA LEU A 150 -10.14 7.18 10.25
C LEU A 150 -8.92 7.70 11.04
N THR A 151 -8.33 6.88 11.91
CA THR A 151 -7.13 7.28 12.66
C THR A 151 -5.96 7.57 11.72
N SER A 152 -5.81 6.78 10.65
CA SER A 152 -4.78 6.96 9.64
C SER A 152 -5.02 8.23 8.79
N ILE A 153 -6.28 8.55 8.49
CA ILE A 153 -6.68 9.82 7.85
C ILE A 153 -6.36 10.99 8.76
N VAL A 154 -6.71 10.93 10.04
CA VAL A 154 -6.41 12.00 11.02
C VAL A 154 -4.90 12.22 11.17
N ALA A 155 -4.11 11.13 11.23
CA ALA A 155 -2.65 11.22 11.26
C ALA A 155 -2.09 11.86 9.98
N SER A 156 -2.60 11.44 8.82
CA SER A 156 -2.19 11.98 7.51
C SER A 156 -2.64 13.43 7.33
N PHE A 157 -3.76 13.83 7.94
CA PHE A 157 -4.23 15.21 7.96
C PHE A 157 -3.30 16.13 8.77
N PHE A 158 -2.78 15.64 9.90
CA PHE A 158 -1.76 16.36 10.66
C PHE A 158 -0.46 16.57 9.87
N LEU A 159 -0.09 15.64 8.99
CA LEU A 159 1.08 15.75 8.12
C LEU A 159 0.95 16.87 7.07
N ILE A 160 -0.27 17.27 6.70
CA ILE A 160 -0.51 18.38 5.76
C ILE A 160 -0.08 19.73 6.37
N PHE A 161 -0.15 19.88 7.68
CA PHE A 161 0.31 21.09 8.38
C PHE A 161 1.83 21.12 8.60
N ALA A 162 2.57 20.11 8.13
CA ALA A 162 4.01 20.08 8.25
C ALA A 162 4.67 21.21 7.42
N ARG A 163 5.73 21.79 7.97
CA ARG A 163 6.48 22.88 7.31
C ARG A 163 7.25 22.43 6.05
N LEU A 164 7.45 21.12 5.89
CA LEU A 164 8.16 20.54 4.76
C LEU A 164 7.16 20.20 3.65
N ASN A 165 7.26 20.87 2.50
CA ASN A 165 6.35 20.65 1.36
C ASN A 165 6.26 19.18 0.94
N VAL A 166 7.40 18.46 0.96
CA VAL A 166 7.46 17.03 0.63
C VAL A 166 6.64 16.15 1.59
N VAL A 167 6.50 16.56 2.85
CA VAL A 167 5.72 15.84 3.87
C VAL A 167 4.23 16.15 3.72
N ALA A 168 3.89 17.39 3.36
CA ALA A 168 2.51 17.80 3.12
C ALA A 168 1.91 17.10 1.89
N GLU A 169 2.65 17.03 0.77
CA GLU A 169 2.24 16.32 -0.44
C GLU A 169 2.04 14.82 -0.18
N PHE A 170 2.94 14.21 0.60
CA PHE A 170 2.80 12.82 1.06
C PHE A 170 1.53 12.61 1.91
N GLY A 171 1.20 13.56 2.78
CA GLY A 171 -0.02 13.53 3.59
C GLY A 171 -1.29 13.51 2.73
N VAL A 172 -1.40 14.43 1.76
CA VAL A 172 -2.56 14.48 0.83
C VAL A 172 -2.71 13.18 0.05
N PHE A 173 -1.60 12.61 -0.43
CA PHE A 173 -1.62 11.35 -1.17
C PHE A 173 -2.09 10.17 -0.32
N THR A 174 -1.58 10.09 0.92
CA THR A 174 -1.92 9.03 1.87
C THR A 174 -3.39 9.10 2.29
N VAL A 175 -3.93 10.29 2.56
CA VAL A 175 -5.36 10.50 2.89
C VAL A 175 -6.25 9.97 1.77
N THR A 176 -5.98 10.39 0.53
CA THR A 176 -6.77 10.01 -0.65
C THR A 176 -6.77 8.49 -0.82
N THR A 177 -5.61 7.87 -0.62
CA THR A 177 -5.50 6.42 -0.74
C THR A 177 -6.27 5.68 0.36
N ILE A 178 -6.08 6.05 1.63
CA ILE A 178 -6.77 5.38 2.73
C ILE A 178 -8.28 5.49 2.53
N PHE A 179 -8.76 6.68 2.16
CA PHE A 179 -10.17 6.91 1.86
C PHE A 179 -10.67 5.96 0.76
N CYS A 180 -10.02 5.93 -0.41
CA CYS A 180 -10.39 5.00 -1.48
C CYS A 180 -10.33 3.54 -1.01
N SER A 181 -9.24 3.11 -0.37
CA SER A 181 -9.03 1.74 0.06
C SER A 181 -10.09 1.26 1.06
N THR A 182 -10.45 2.11 2.03
CA THR A 182 -11.53 1.84 2.98
C THR A 182 -12.87 1.74 2.26
N THR A 183 -13.21 2.66 1.36
CA THR A 183 -14.48 2.64 0.62
C THR A 183 -14.60 1.41 -0.29
N TYR A 184 -13.58 1.07 -1.07
CA TYR A 184 -13.59 -0.12 -1.93
C TYR A 184 -13.70 -1.41 -1.11
N THR A 185 -12.99 -1.51 0.01
CA THR A 185 -13.06 -2.69 0.87
C THR A 185 -14.42 -2.84 1.56
N LEU A 186 -15.08 -1.74 1.94
CA LEU A 186 -16.40 -1.82 2.58
C LEU A 186 -17.54 -2.01 1.58
N VAL A 187 -17.45 -1.41 0.40
CA VAL A 187 -18.50 -1.47 -0.62
C VAL A 187 -18.22 -2.59 -1.61
N LEU A 188 -17.21 -2.45 -2.46
CA LEU A 188 -16.94 -3.38 -3.56
C LEU A 188 -16.65 -4.80 -3.06
N PHE A 189 -15.76 -4.95 -2.08
CA PHE A 189 -15.42 -6.27 -1.53
C PHE A 189 -16.58 -6.91 -0.76
N SER A 190 -17.33 -6.16 0.05
CA SER A 190 -18.52 -6.69 0.72
C SER A 190 -19.61 -7.10 -0.26
N THR A 191 -19.83 -6.33 -1.33
CA THR A 191 -20.81 -6.71 -2.37
C THR A 191 -20.36 -7.97 -3.11
N LEU A 192 -19.07 -8.09 -3.46
CA LEU A 192 -18.50 -9.30 -4.06
C LEU A 192 -18.71 -10.54 -3.17
N LEU A 193 -18.46 -10.41 -1.86
CA LEU A 193 -18.73 -11.46 -0.87
C LEU A 193 -20.22 -11.79 -0.75
N GLY A 194 -21.09 -10.79 -0.84
CA GLY A 194 -22.54 -10.99 -0.75
C GLY A 194 -23.12 -11.78 -1.92
N PHE A 195 -22.65 -11.51 -3.14
CA PHE A 195 -23.13 -12.18 -4.36
C PHE A 195 -22.46 -13.53 -4.61
N VAL A 196 -21.14 -13.60 -4.52
CA VAL A 196 -20.34 -14.76 -4.96
C VAL A 196 -19.53 -15.36 -3.80
N GLY A 197 -19.80 -14.95 -2.56
CA GLY A 197 -19.12 -15.50 -1.39
C GLY A 197 -19.32 -17.02 -1.29
N PRO A 198 -18.25 -17.78 -1.02
CA PRO A 198 -18.34 -19.23 -0.92
C PRO A 198 -19.30 -19.63 0.20
N GLN A 199 -20.16 -20.58 -0.11
CA GLN A 199 -21.05 -21.27 0.82
C GLN A 199 -20.43 -22.64 1.11
N ASP A 200 -20.37 -23.00 2.39
CA ASP A 200 -19.82 -24.28 2.85
C ASP A 200 -18.35 -24.54 2.44
N LYS A 201 -18.02 -25.80 2.08
CA LYS A 201 -16.66 -26.28 1.78
C LYS A 201 -16.15 -25.93 0.38
N THR A 202 -16.82 -25.04 -0.36
CA THR A 202 -16.40 -24.67 -1.72
C THR A 202 -15.12 -23.81 -1.68
N GLY A 203 -14.05 -24.31 -2.29
CA GLY A 203 -12.76 -23.63 -2.40
C GLY A 203 -11.80 -23.82 -1.22
N ASP A 204 -12.10 -24.72 -0.29
CA ASP A 204 -11.28 -24.96 0.90
C ASP A 204 -9.91 -25.57 0.54
N VAL A 205 -8.85 -24.82 0.85
CA VAL A 205 -7.46 -25.22 0.64
C VAL A 205 -7.13 -26.43 1.52
N ALA A 206 -7.79 -26.61 2.66
CA ALA A 206 -7.61 -27.79 3.51
C ALA A 206 -8.18 -29.08 2.89
N ALA A 207 -9.16 -28.99 1.98
CA ALA A 207 -9.65 -30.14 1.22
C ALA A 207 -8.68 -30.47 0.07
N MET A 208 -8.16 -29.44 -0.61
CA MET A 208 -7.17 -29.57 -1.68
C MET A 208 -5.83 -30.13 -1.17
N TRP A 209 -5.35 -29.64 -0.02
CA TRP A 209 -4.12 -30.11 0.60
C TRP A 209 -4.24 -31.54 1.16
N ARG A 210 -5.44 -31.94 1.61
CA ARG A 210 -5.74 -33.34 1.98
C ARG A 210 -5.82 -34.26 0.77
N CYS A 211 -6.28 -33.80 -0.39
CA CYS A 211 -6.22 -34.56 -1.65
C CYS A 211 -4.80 -34.67 -2.19
N PHE A 212 -3.97 -33.63 -2.05
CA PHE A 212 -2.58 -33.65 -2.53
C PHE A 212 -1.65 -34.52 -1.66
N ARG A 213 -2.03 -34.78 -0.40
CA ARG A 213 -1.27 -35.64 0.54
C ARG A 213 -1.72 -37.10 0.52
N ARG A 214 -2.56 -37.51 -0.43
CA ARG A 214 -3.04 -38.88 -0.62
C ARG A 214 -2.49 -39.46 -1.91
#